data_AF-A0A1Q9NPN6-F1
#
_entry.id   AF-A0A1Q9NPN6-F1
#
_cell.length_a   1.000
_cell.length_b   1.000
_cell.length_c   1.000
_cell.angle_alpha   90.00
_cell.angle_beta   90.00
_cell.angle_gamma   90.00
#
_symmetry.space_group_name_H-M   'P 1'
#
loop_
_entity.id
_entity.type
_entity.pdbx_description
1 polymer ?
#
loop_
_entity_poly.entity_id
_entity_poly.type
_entity_poly.pdbx_seq_one_letter_code
_entity_poly.pdbx_strand_id
1 'polypeptide(L)' 'MKMEILFSTKRLVMRRLYLSDLNSILHYRNDPNIMKYQGWENKLISVEGIGFIKKHQVKNI' A
#
# COMPACT_ATOMS: atom_id res chain seq x y z
N MET A 1 -4.70 3.67 -17.11
CA MET A 1 -3.93 4.62 -16.28
C MET A 1 -2.46 4.27 -16.40
N LYS A 2 -1.59 5.22 -16.74
CA LYS A 2 -0.16 4.93 -16.98
C LYS A 2 0.55 4.74 -15.64
N MET A 3 1.36 3.68 -15.55
CA MET A 3 2.11 3.34 -14.35
C MET A 3 3.36 4.23 -14.26
N GLU A 4 3.51 4.94 -13.14
CA GLU A 4 4.62 5.84 -12.86
C GLU A 4 5.65 5.12 -11.99
N ILE A 5 6.83 4.88 -12.57
CA ILE A 5 7.96 4.24 -11.90
C ILE A 5 8.78 5.33 -11.22
N LEU A 6 9.00 5.19 -9.92
CA LEU A 6 9.80 6.12 -9.11
C LEU A 6 11.27 5.71 -9.09
N PHE A 7 11.55 4.42 -8.95
CA PHE A 7 12.90 3.87 -8.96
C PHE A 7 12.90 2.39 -9.33
N SER A 8 13.98 1.89 -9.90
CA SER A 8 14.16 0.48 -10.22
C SER A 8 15.52 -0.02 -9.78
N THR A 9 15.54 -1.28 -9.34
CA THR A 9 16.75 -2.07 -9.11
C THR A 9 16.74 -3.27 -10.04
N LYS A 10 17.80 -4.08 -10.00
CA LYS A 10 17.87 -5.34 -10.75
C LYS A 10 16.70 -6.29 -10.47
N ARG A 11 16.09 -6.24 -9.27
CA ARG A 11 15.05 -7.20 -8.84
C ARG A 11 13.70 -6.57 -8.51
N LEU A 12 13.63 -5.26 -8.32
CA LEU A 12 12.44 -4.59 -7.79
C LEU A 12 12.17 -3.30 -8.55
N VAL A 13 10.89 -3.02 -8.75
CA VAL A 13 10.40 -1.75 -9.29
C VAL A 13 9.55 -1.07 -8.21
N MET A 14 9.96 0.12 -7.82
CA MET A 14 9.23 1.00 -6.93
C MET A 14 8.38 1.94 -7.77
N ARG A 15 7.07 1.92 -7.52
CA ARG A 15 6.07 2.73 -8.22
C ARG A 15 5.04 3.26 -7.24
N ARG A 16 4.24 4.23 -7.67
CA ARG A 16 3.10 4.69 -6.88
C ARG A 16 2.12 3.53 -6.63
N LEU A 17 1.42 3.61 -5.50
CA LEU A 17 0.32 2.70 -5.19
C LEU A 17 -0.89 3.03 -6.05
N TYR A 18 -1.59 2.00 -6.50
CA TYR A 18 -2.82 2.09 -7.28
C TYR A 18 -3.91 1.23 -6.65
N LEU A 19 -5.17 1.48 -7.04
CA LEU A 19 -6.30 0.69 -6.51
C LEU A 19 -6.19 -0.80 -6.85
N SER A 20 -5.48 -1.16 -7.93
CA SER A 20 -5.16 -2.56 -8.26
C SER A 20 -4.33 -3.26 -7.18
N ASP A 21 -3.65 -2.51 -6.32
CA ASP A 21 -2.79 -3.05 -5.25
C ASP A 21 -3.56 -3.27 -3.94
N LEU A 22 -4.85 -2.90 -3.89
CA LEU A 22 -5.65 -2.92 -2.67
C LEU A 22 -5.61 -4.29 -1.99
N ASN A 23 -5.82 -5.37 -2.75
CA ASN A 23 -5.83 -6.72 -2.20
C ASN A 23 -4.47 -7.10 -1.60
N SER A 24 -3.37 -6.77 -2.28
CA SER A 24 -2.00 -7.03 -1.78
C SER A 24 -1.73 -6.25 -0.50
N ILE A 25 -2.18 -5.00 -0.42
CA ILE A 25 -2.04 -4.15 0.78
C ILE A 25 -2.86 -4.72 1.93
N LEU A 26 -4.14 -5.05 1.71
CA LEU A 26 -5.00 -5.62 2.74
C LEU A 26 -4.45 -6.95 3.24
N HIS A 27 -3.94 -7.79 2.34
CA HIS A 27 -3.34 -9.07 2.71
C HIS A 27 -2.10 -8.86 3.60
N TYR A 28 -1.14 -8.04 3.16
CA TYR A 28 0.06 -7.75 3.95
C TYR A 28 -0.27 -7.10 5.30
N ARG A 29 -1.17 -6.12 5.31
CA ARG A 29 -1.48 -5.35 6.51
C ARG A 29 -2.33 -6.09 7.52
N ASN A 30 -3.15 -7.03 7.07
CA ASN A 30 -4.00 -7.82 7.97
C ASN A 30 -3.41 -9.19 8.32
N ASP A 31 -2.21 -9.53 7.82
CA ASP A 31 -1.50 -10.74 8.23
C ASP A 31 -1.16 -10.65 9.73
N PRO A 32 -1.65 -11.58 10.58
CA PRO A 32 -1.39 -11.55 12.02
C PRO A 32 0.11 -11.52 12.38
N ASN A 33 0.96 -12.15 11.57
CA ASN A 33 2.41 -12.19 11.79
C ASN A 33 3.08 -10.85 11.53
N ILE A 34 2.47 -10.01 10.69
CA ILE A 34 2.93 -8.65 10.40
C ILE A 34 2.26 -7.66 11.36
N MET A 35 0.95 -7.78 11.58
CA MET A 35 0.13 -6.89 12.39
C MET A 35 0.68 -6.70 13.81
N LYS A 36 1.25 -7.75 14.42
CA LYS A 36 1.86 -7.66 15.76
C LYS A 36 2.97 -6.61 15.86
N TYR A 37 3.57 -6.21 14.74
CA TYR A 37 4.58 -5.15 14.68
C TYR A 37 4.00 -3.79 14.25
N GLN A 38 2.73 -3.71 13.88
CA GLN A 38 2.05 -2.48 13.47
C GLN A 38 1.42 -1.72 14.65
N GLY A 39 1.82 -2.06 15.88
CA GLY A 39 1.44 -1.36 17.11
C GLY A 39 -0.05 -1.51 17.43
N TRP A 40 -0.73 -0.36 17.60
CA TRP A 40 -2.14 -0.25 18.02
C TRP A 40 -3.12 -0.14 16.85
N GLU A 41 -2.65 -0.34 15.61
CA GLU A 41 -3.49 -0.16 14.43
C GLU A 41 -4.45 -1.35 14.26
N ASN A 42 -5.73 -1.03 14.04
CA ASN A 42 -6.77 -2.01 13.78
C ASN A 42 -6.60 -2.67 12.42
N LYS A 43 -7.27 -3.82 12.22
CA LYS A 43 -7.38 -4.44 10.90
C LYS A 43 -7.93 -3.43 9.90
N LEU A 44 -7.22 -3.27 8.78
CA LEU A 44 -7.58 -2.35 7.73
C LEU A 44 -8.74 -2.94 6.92
N ILE A 45 -9.89 -2.29 6.91
CA ILE A 45 -11.01 -2.68 6.05
C ILE A 45 -10.86 -2.09 4.64
N SER A 46 -11.54 -2.66 3.64
CA SER A 46 -11.37 -2.26 2.24
C SER A 46 -11.57 -0.76 1.98
N VAL A 47 -12.53 -0.13 2.66
CA VAL A 47 -12.80 1.32 2.53
C VAL A 47 -11.61 2.15 3.03
N GLU A 48 -11.03 1.76 4.17
CA GLU A 48 -9.84 2.41 4.73
C GLU A 48 -8.60 2.17 3.86
N GLY A 49 -8.47 0.98 3.26
CA GLY A 49 -7.42 0.67 2.29
C GLY A 49 -7.47 1.54 1.05
N ILE A 50 -8.66 1.82 0.53
CA ILE A 50 -8.84 2.79 -0.58
C ILE A 50 -8.40 4.20 -0.13
N GLY A 51 -8.80 4.63 1.07
CA GLY A 51 -8.38 5.90 1.65
C GLY A 51 -6.86 6.00 1.81
N PHE A 52 -6.22 4.92 2.27
CA PHE A 52 -4.77 4.81 2.40
C PHE A 52 -4.07 5.01 1.05
N ILE A 53 -4.49 4.30 0.00
CA ILE A 53 -3.91 4.43 -1.34
C ILE A 53 -4.05 5.86 -1.86
N LYS A 54 -5.26 6.44 -1.76
CA LYS A 54 -5.52 7.82 -2.21
C LYS A 54 -4.65 8.84 -1.47
N LYS A 55 -4.51 8.74 -0.15
CA LYS A 55 -3.66 9.63 0.67
C LYS A 55 -2.20 9.60 0.19
N HIS A 56 -1.69 8.43 -0.19
CA HIS A 56 -0.31 8.25 -0.64
C HIS A 56 -0.08 8.58 -2.11
N GLN A 57 -1.14 8.79 -2.90
CA GLN A 57 -1.03 9.31 -4.26
C GLN A 57 -0.86 10.84 -4.31
N VAL A 58 -1.34 11.56 -3.29
CA VAL A 58 -1.48 13.03 -3.30
C VAL A 58 -0.24 13.78 -2.80
N LYS A 59 0.69 13.12 -2.11
CA LYS A 59 1.91 13.81 -1.64
C LYS A 59 2.92 13.99 -2.78
N ASN A 60 2.78 15.11 -3.48
CA ASN A 60 3.88 15.79 -4.15
C ASN A 60 4.76 16.41 -3.05
N ILE A 61 5.92 15.81 -2.81
CA ILE A 61 7.07 16.49 -2.20
C ILE A 61 7.99 16.83 -3.37
#